data_AF-D9XZN7-F1
#
_entry.id   AF-D9XZN7-F1
#
_cell.length_a   1.000
_cell.length_b   1.000
_cell.length_c   1.000
_cell.angle_alpha   90.00
_cell.angle_beta   90.00
_cell.angle_gamma   90.00
#
_symmetry.space_group_name_H-M   'P 1'
#
loop_
_entity.id
_entity.type
_entity.pdbx_description
1 polymer ?
#
loop_
_entity_poly.entity_id
_entity_poly.type
_entity_poly.pdbx_seq_one_letter_code
_entity_poly.pdbx_strand_id
1 'polypeptide(L)'
;MSLDLPRTEPRSANPAADEVRQRLEHARSTRLAQLKALDETGQSPEDHLMSTQKDAIKRVLAEIDDAFARVDGGTYGTCLGCSKAVPPERLEILPHTRYCVACQRRAA
;
A
#
# COMPACT_ATOMS: atom_id res chain seq x y z
N MET A 1 -11.36 -26.76 44.11
CA MET A 1 -10.57 -27.38 43.02
C MET A 1 -10.39 -26.32 41.96
N SER A 2 -9.23 -25.68 41.95
CA SER A 2 -8.89 -24.63 40.98
C SER A 2 -8.60 -25.30 39.64
N LEU A 3 -9.31 -24.89 38.60
CA LEU A 3 -8.97 -25.20 37.22
C LEU A 3 -8.17 -24.01 36.69
N ASP A 4 -6.86 -24.04 36.94
CA ASP A 4 -5.88 -23.23 36.24
C ASP A 4 -5.80 -23.72 34.79
N LEU A 5 -6.60 -23.10 33.92
CA LEU A 5 -6.43 -23.22 32.48
C LEU A 5 -5.32 -22.24 32.06
N PRO A 6 -4.27 -22.69 31.36
CA PRO A 6 -3.27 -21.78 30.82
C PRO A 6 -3.96 -20.88 29.81
N ARG A 7 -4.07 -19.61 30.17
CA ARG A 7 -4.56 -18.55 29.31
C ARG A 7 -3.59 -18.43 28.14
N THR A 8 -3.87 -19.08 27.01
CA THR A 8 -3.27 -18.73 25.72
C THR A 8 -3.83 -17.38 25.31
N GLU A 9 -3.31 -16.32 25.92
CA GLU A 9 -3.42 -14.97 25.36
C GLU A 9 -2.76 -15.03 23.96
N PRO A 10 -3.45 -14.66 22.87
CA PRO A 10 -2.78 -14.49 21.60
C PRO A 10 -1.83 -13.29 21.77
N ARG A 11 -0.54 -13.57 21.97
CA ARG A 11 0.52 -12.54 22.02
C ARG A 11 0.52 -11.78 20.69
N SER A 12 0.03 -10.53 20.74
CA SER A 12 0.23 -9.44 19.77
C SER A 12 -0.19 -9.69 18.31
N ALA A 13 -1.47 -9.48 18.00
CA ALA A 13 -1.79 -8.78 16.75
C ALA A 13 -1.25 -7.35 16.90
N ASN A 14 -0.34 -6.89 16.04
CA ASN A 14 0.18 -5.53 16.11
C ASN A 14 -0.91 -4.58 15.55
N PRO A 15 -1.67 -3.86 16.40
CA PRO A 15 -2.83 -3.08 15.94
C PRO A 15 -2.45 -1.99 14.94
N ALA A 16 -1.23 -1.46 15.05
CA ALA A 16 -0.70 -0.48 14.10
C ALA A 16 -0.43 -1.11 12.72
N ALA A 17 0.08 -2.33 12.66
CA ALA A 17 0.30 -3.04 11.38
C ALA A 17 -1.03 -3.42 10.72
N ASP A 18 -2.03 -3.80 11.53
CA ASP A 18 -3.37 -4.12 11.02
C ASP A 18 -4.08 -2.89 10.46
N GLU A 19 -3.96 -1.74 11.13
CA GLU A 19 -4.48 -0.47 10.60
C GLU A 19 -3.82 -0.10 9.27
N VAL A 20 -2.49 -0.22 9.17
CA VAL A 20 -1.77 0.01 7.91
C VAL A 20 -2.28 -0.94 6.82
N ARG A 21 -2.46 -2.23 7.11
CA ARG A 21 -3.01 -3.21 6.16
C ARG A 21 -4.41 -2.83 5.68
N GLN A 22 -5.30 -2.39 6.57
CA GLN A 22 -6.64 -1.94 6.20
C GLN A 22 -6.59 -0.74 5.25
N ARG A 23 -5.71 0.25 5.52
CA ARG A 23 -5.51 1.40 4.64
C ARG A 23 -4.98 0.98 3.26
N LEU A 24 -4.02 0.04 3.21
CA LEU A 24 -3.49 -0.50 1.96
C LEU A 24 -4.56 -1.27 1.16
N GLU A 25 -5.40 -2.07 1.82
CA GLU A 25 -6.48 -2.81 1.16
C GLU A 25 -7.55 -1.86 0.60
N HIS A 26 -7.89 -0.80 1.33
CA HIS A 26 -8.79 0.23 0.82
C HIS A 26 -8.21 0.93 -0.42
N ALA A 27 -6.91 1.25 -0.42
CA ALA A 27 -6.24 1.81 -1.58
C ALA A 27 -6.24 0.82 -2.77
N ARG A 28 -5.98 -0.47 -2.51
CA ARG A 28 -5.94 -1.54 -3.52
C ARG A 28 -7.29 -1.74 -4.19
N SER A 29 -8.34 -1.92 -3.39
CA SER A 29 -9.72 -2.11 -3.87
C SER A 29 -10.19 -0.91 -4.71
N THR A 30 -9.88 0.31 -4.29
CA THR A 30 -10.16 1.53 -5.06
C THR A 30 -9.48 1.52 -6.42
N ARG A 31 -8.17 1.18 -6.48
CA ARG A 31 -7.41 1.15 -7.73
C ARG A 31 -7.86 0.02 -8.67
N LEU A 32 -8.23 -1.14 -8.13
CA LEU A 32 -8.80 -2.24 -8.91
C LEU A 32 -10.15 -1.85 -9.53
N ALA A 33 -11.01 -1.16 -8.78
CA ALA A 33 -12.29 -0.67 -9.31
C ALA A 33 -12.06 0.33 -10.46
N GLN A 34 -11.10 1.26 -10.31
CA GLN A 34 -10.72 2.19 -11.38
C GLN A 34 -10.21 1.46 -12.63
N LEU A 35 -9.34 0.45 -12.46
CA LEU A 35 -8.82 -0.32 -13.58
C LEU A 35 -9.94 -1.04 -14.35
N LYS A 36 -10.88 -1.68 -13.64
CA LYS A 36 -12.03 -2.34 -14.25
C LYS A 36 -12.89 -1.38 -15.08
N ALA A 37 -13.18 -0.20 -14.54
CA ALA A 37 -13.96 0.83 -15.26
C ALA A 37 -13.27 1.30 -16.56
N LEU A 38 -11.92 1.36 -16.57
CA LEU A 38 -11.15 1.69 -17.78
C LEU A 38 -11.09 0.53 -18.79
N ASP A 39 -11.20 -0.71 -18.34
CA ASP A 39 -11.26 -1.88 -19.24
C ASP A 39 -12.61 -1.99 -19.93
N GLU A 40 -13.71 -1.69 -19.22
CA GLU A 40 -15.08 -1.71 -19.76
C GLU A 40 -15.35 -0.60 -20.80
N THR A 41 -14.62 0.51 -20.75
CA THR A 41 -14.77 1.68 -21.65
C THR A 41 -13.96 1.57 -22.95
N GLY A 42 -13.08 0.58 -23.09
CA GLY A 42 -12.07 0.48 -24.18
C GLY A 42 -12.55 -0.14 -25.50
N GLN A 43 -13.62 0.37 -26.12
CA GLN A 43 -14.06 -0.04 -27.47
C GLN A 43 -13.92 1.07 -28.55
N SER A 44 -13.10 2.10 -28.32
CA SER A 44 -12.99 3.31 -29.17
C SER A 44 -11.52 3.76 -29.33
N PRO A 45 -11.10 4.47 -30.41
CA PRO A 45 -9.70 4.77 -30.79
C PRO A 45 -8.87 5.65 -29.82
N GLU A 46 -9.37 5.89 -28.61
CA GLU A 46 -8.75 6.63 -27.51
C GLU A 46 -7.67 5.79 -26.77
N ASP A 47 -7.28 4.67 -27.38
CA ASP A 47 -6.53 3.56 -26.81
C ASP A 47 -5.19 3.93 -26.18
N HIS A 48 -4.46 4.90 -26.75
CA HIS A 48 -3.13 5.25 -26.23
C HIS A 48 -3.20 5.97 -24.88
N LEU A 49 -4.11 6.95 -24.73
CA LEU A 49 -4.30 7.64 -23.45
C LEU A 49 -4.81 6.67 -22.39
N MET A 50 -5.78 5.82 -22.75
CA MET A 50 -6.32 4.81 -21.85
C MET A 50 -5.25 3.79 -21.42
N SER A 51 -4.35 3.40 -22.32
CA SER A 51 -3.20 2.54 -21.98
C SER A 51 -2.29 3.18 -20.94
N THR A 52 -1.91 4.45 -21.11
CA THR A 52 -1.04 5.14 -20.14
C THR A 52 -1.66 5.23 -18.74
N GLN A 53 -2.98 5.45 -18.67
CA GLN A 53 -3.72 5.49 -17.41
C GLN A 53 -3.77 4.10 -16.75
N LYS A 54 -4.07 3.05 -17.52
CA LYS A 54 -4.05 1.66 -17.02
C LYS A 54 -2.67 1.29 -16.49
N ASP A 55 -1.60 1.65 -17.20
CA ASP A 55 -0.23 1.39 -16.77
C ASP A 55 0.14 2.15 -15.49
N ALA A 56 -0.34 3.39 -15.34
CA ALA A 56 -0.17 4.14 -14.11
C ALA A 56 -0.87 3.46 -12.92
N ILE A 57 -2.09 2.98 -13.10
CA ILE A 57 -2.83 2.26 -12.05
C ILE A 57 -2.14 0.94 -11.70
N LYS A 58 -1.69 0.17 -12.69
CA LYS A 58 -0.93 -1.08 -12.49
C LYS A 58 0.37 -0.83 -11.71
N ARG A 59 1.09 0.25 -12.01
CA ARG A 59 2.27 0.65 -11.24
C ARG A 59 1.92 0.93 -9.78
N VAL A 60 0.84 1.66 -9.51
CA VAL A 60 0.38 1.92 -8.13
C VAL A 60 -0.03 0.64 -7.41
N LEU A 61 -0.70 -0.30 -8.10
CA LEU A 61 -1.05 -1.60 -7.52
C LEU A 61 0.20 -2.38 -7.10
N ALA A 62 1.24 -2.40 -7.94
CA ALA A 62 2.52 -3.01 -7.58
C ALA A 62 3.17 -2.33 -6.37
N GLU A 63 3.09 -0.99 -6.26
CA GLU A 63 3.58 -0.27 -5.08
C GLU A 63 2.81 -0.61 -3.80
N ILE A 64 1.50 -0.88 -3.91
CA ILE A 64 0.67 -1.33 -2.80
C ILE A 64 1.05 -2.76 -2.37
N ASP A 65 1.25 -3.66 -3.34
CA ASP A 65 1.69 -5.04 -3.06
C ASP A 65 3.08 -5.03 -2.39
N ASP A 66 4.01 -4.21 -2.86
CA ASP A 66 5.31 -3.99 -2.21
C ASP A 66 5.15 -3.43 -0.78
N ALA A 67 4.16 -2.58 -0.55
CA ALA A 67 3.90 -2.01 0.77
C ALA A 67 3.40 -3.07 1.75
N PHE A 68 2.53 -4.00 1.31
CA PHE A 68 2.15 -5.16 2.12
C PHE A 68 3.37 -5.99 2.52
N ALA A 69 4.26 -6.29 1.57
CA ALA A 69 5.49 -7.02 1.86
C ALA A 69 6.38 -6.29 2.87
N ARG A 70 6.44 -4.95 2.84
CA ARG A 70 7.17 -4.16 3.84
C ARG A 70 6.51 -4.19 5.22
N VAL A 71 5.18 -4.24 5.30
CA VAL A 71 4.46 -4.39 6.57
C VAL A 71 4.77 -5.75 7.18
N ASP A 72 4.69 -6.81 6.38
CA ASP A 72 4.96 -8.18 6.83
C ASP A 72 6.43 -8.38 7.20
N GLY A 73 7.35 -7.74 6.47
CA GLY A 73 8.77 -7.72 6.78
C GLY A 73 9.19 -6.73 7.88
N GLY A 74 8.26 -5.97 8.47
CA GLY A 74 8.55 -5.00 9.53
C GLY A 74 9.39 -3.78 9.10
N THR A 75 9.50 -3.51 7.80
CA THR A 75 10.28 -2.41 7.22
C THR A 75 9.42 -1.24 6.73
N TYR A 76 8.09 -1.36 6.86
CA TYR A 76 7.14 -0.30 6.49
C TYR A 76 7.48 1.02 7.19
N GLY A 77 7.31 2.13 6.45
CA GLY A 77 7.68 3.46 6.91
C GLY A 77 9.16 3.79 6.80
N THR A 78 10.00 2.92 6.24
CA THR A 78 11.40 3.25 5.92
C THR A 78 11.55 3.63 4.45
N CYS A 79 12.23 4.74 4.18
CA CYS A 79 12.47 5.24 2.82
C CYS A 79 13.52 4.37 2.11
N LEU A 80 13.19 3.85 0.92
CA LEU A 80 14.11 3.02 0.13
C LEU A 80 15.28 3.81 -0.50
N GLY A 81 15.20 5.14 -0.56
CA GLY A 81 16.24 5.98 -1.17
C GLY A 81 17.29 6.52 -0.19
N CYS A 82 16.97 6.59 1.10
CA CYS A 82 17.90 7.14 2.11
C CYS A 82 17.89 6.38 3.45
N SER A 83 17.11 5.32 3.57
CA SER A 83 16.95 4.49 4.77
C SER A 83 16.48 5.23 6.02
N LYS A 84 15.97 6.46 5.88
CA LYS A 84 15.37 7.23 6.97
C LYS A 84 13.86 6.97 7.05
N ALA A 85 13.27 7.25 8.21
CA ALA A 85 11.82 7.20 8.39
C ALA A 85 11.10 8.11 7.37
N VAL A 86 10.01 7.58 6.80
CA VAL A 86 9.04 8.34 6.02
C VAL A 86 8.11 9.05 7.01
N PRO A 87 7.84 10.36 6.84
CA PRO A 87 6.94 11.09 7.73
C PRO A 87 5.57 10.41 7.83
N PRO A 88 4.99 10.26 9.03
CA PRO A 88 3.70 9.58 9.22
C PRO A 88 2.57 10.28 8.45
N GLU A 89 2.57 11.60 8.37
CA GLU A 89 1.59 12.39 7.63
C GLU A 89 1.58 12.02 6.13
N ARG A 90 2.74 11.64 5.59
CA ARG A 90 2.85 11.15 4.21
C ARG A 90 2.27 9.75 4.07
N LEU A 91 2.49 8.87 5.04
CA LEU A 91 1.95 7.51 5.05
C LEU A 91 0.43 7.49 5.28
N GLU A 92 -0.11 8.51 5.94
CA GLU A 92 -1.56 8.70 6.07
C GLU A 92 -2.20 9.06 4.72
N ILE A 93 -1.57 9.94 3.95
CA ILE A 93 -2.07 10.38 2.63
C ILE A 93 -1.76 9.34 1.54
N LEU A 94 -0.56 8.76 1.56
CA LEU A 94 -0.03 7.86 0.53
C LEU A 94 0.63 6.62 1.17
N PRO A 95 -0.18 5.66 1.66
CA PRO A 95 0.33 4.52 2.43
C PRO A 95 1.25 3.58 1.65
N HIS A 96 1.14 3.52 0.32
CA HIS A 96 1.99 2.69 -0.53
C HIS A 96 3.35 3.31 -0.88
N THR A 97 3.64 4.53 -0.40
CA THR A 97 4.85 5.23 -0.80
C THR A 97 6.12 4.46 -0.40
N ARG A 98 7.11 4.47 -1.30
CA ARG A 98 8.42 3.85 -1.11
C ARG A 98 9.47 4.85 -0.62
N TYR A 99 9.19 6.15 -0.74
CA TYR A 99 10.16 7.22 -0.58
C TYR A 99 9.62 8.35 0.30
N CYS A 100 10.53 8.98 1.06
CA CYS A 100 10.26 10.26 1.69
C CYS A 100 10.14 11.37 0.63
N VAL A 101 9.56 12.52 1.02
CA VAL A 101 9.34 13.67 0.11
C VAL A 101 10.64 14.10 -0.59
N ALA A 102 11.75 14.15 0.14
CA ALA A 102 13.04 14.55 -0.41
C ALA A 102 13.57 13.56 -1.47
N CYS A 103 13.41 12.26 -1.25
CA CYS A 103 13.83 11.24 -2.22
C CYS A 103 12.89 11.20 -3.44
N GLN A 104 11.59 11.33 -3.22
CA GLN A 104 10.60 11.38 -4.30
C GLN A 104 10.90 12.52 -5.28
N ARG A 105 11.25 13.71 -4.77
CA ARG A 105 11.61 14.88 -5.61
C ARG A 105 12.87 14.68 -6.47
N ARG A 106 13.72 13.69 -6.15
CA ARG A 106 14.94 13.38 -6.93
C ARG A 106 14.73 12.26 -7.94
N ALA A 107 13.69 11.45 -7.74
CA ALA A 107 13.37 10.30 -8.59
C ALA A 107 12.31 10.63 -9.66
N ALA A 108 11.61 11.76 -9.51
CA ALA A 108 10.70 12.33 -10.50
C ALA A 108 11.47 13.22 -11.48
#